data_AF-A0A357BRI0-F1
#
_entry.id   AF-A0A357BRI0-F1
#
_cell.length_a   1.000
_cell.length_b   1.000
_cell.length_c   1.000
_cell.angle_alpha   90.00
_cell.angle_beta   90.00
_cell.angle_gamma   90.00
#
_symmetry.space_group_name_H-M   'P 1'
#
loop_
_entity.id
_entity.type
_entity.pdbx_description
1 polymer ?
#
loop_
_entity_poly.entity_id
_entity_poly.type
_entity_poly.pdbx_seq_one_letter_code
_entity_poly.pdbx_strand_id
1 'polypeptide(L)' 'MNIQTVDPIIVRKLGLEALTKTLGPVGMVRFLQQFEAGAGNYTKEREHWLKGLDVKTIIKEIKAMRK' A
#
# COMPACT_ATOMS: atom_id res chain seq x y z
N MET A 1 27.32 -10.26 4.16
CA MET A 1 26.30 -10.92 3.30
C MET A 1 26.65 -10.57 1.87
N ASN A 2 26.91 -11.55 0.99
CA ASN A 2 27.22 -11.25 -0.42
C ASN A 2 25.91 -11.03 -1.17
N ILE A 3 25.59 -9.77 -1.49
CA ILE A 3 24.30 -9.38 -2.09
C ILE A 3 24.12 -9.98 -3.50
N GLN A 4 25.22 -10.36 -4.18
CA GLN A 4 25.17 -10.92 -5.54
C GLN A 4 24.63 -12.34 -5.62
N THR A 5 24.52 -13.06 -4.50
CA THR A 5 24.05 -14.46 -4.46
C THR A 5 22.75 -14.62 -3.67
N VAL A 6 22.14 -13.52 -3.23
CA VAL A 6 20.91 -13.55 -2.43
C VAL A 6 19.70 -13.62 -3.36
N ASP A 7 18.77 -14.51 -3.05
CA ASP A 7 17.49 -14.61 -3.75
C ASP A 7 16.84 -13.21 -3.87
N PRO A 8 16.42 -12.77 -5.07
CA PRO A 8 15.74 -11.50 -5.27
C PRO A 8 14.58 -11.25 -4.30
N ILE A 9 13.88 -12.29 -3.85
CA ILE A 9 12.80 -12.21 -2.85
C ILE A 9 13.34 -11.74 -1.50
N ILE A 10 14.49 -12.26 -1.06
CA ILE A 10 15.12 -11.86 0.19
C ILE A 10 15.61 -10.41 0.11
N VAL A 11 16.22 -10.02 -1.02
CA VAL A 11 16.63 -8.62 -1.25
C VAL A 11 15.43 -7.68 -1.19
N ARG A 12 14.32 -8.05 -1.85
CA ARG A 12 13.07 -7.27 -1.83
C ARG A 12 12.52 -7.13 -0.41
N LYS A 13 12.46 -8.22 0.36
CA LYS A 13 11.99 -8.20 1.75
C LYS A 13 12.83 -7.26 2.62
N LEU A 14 14.15 -7.41 2.59
CA LEU A 14 15.07 -6.58 3.38
C LEU A 14 14.98 -5.10 2.98
N GLY A 15 14.84 -4.82 1.68
CA GLY A 15 14.64 -3.46 1.18
C GLY A 15 13.36 -2.83 1.70
N LEU A 16 12.24 -3.56 1.67
CA LEU A 16 10.95 -3.08 2.21
C LEU A 16 11.02 -2.82 3.73
N GLU A 17 11.67 -3.71 4.48
CA GLU A 17 11.87 -3.54 5.93
C GLU A 17 12.72 -2.30 6.24
N ALA A 18 13.82 -2.09 5.51
CA ALA A 18 14.70 -0.94 5.68
C ALA A 18 13.98 0.38 5.34
N LEU A 19 13.25 0.42 4.22
CA LEU A 19 12.47 1.60 3.81
C LEU A 19 11.36 1.92 4.82
N THR A 20 10.62 0.91 5.28
CA THR A 20 9.55 1.09 6.28
C THR A 20 10.12 1.64 7.59
N LYS A 21 11.26 1.12 8.04
CA LYS A 21 11.91 1.56 9.29
C LYS A 21 12.29 3.03 9.26
N THR A 22 12.77 3.54 8.14
CA THR A 22 13.26 4.93 8.02
C THR A 22 12.15 5.92 7.66
N LEU A 23 11.25 5.55 6.75
CA LEU A 23 10.28 6.47 6.15
C LEU A 23 8.86 6.31 6.74
N GLY A 24 8.64 5.27 7.54
CA GLY A 24 7.31 4.79 7.87
C GLY A 24 6.59 4.16 6.66
N PRO A 25 5.42 3.53 6.88
CA PRO A 25 4.70 2.82 5.83
C PRO A 25 4.24 3.75 4.69
N VAL A 26 3.79 4.97 5.01
CA VAL A 26 3.34 5.94 4.01
C VAL A 26 4.51 6.45 3.15
N GLY A 27 5.64 6.77 3.79
CA GLY A 27 6.82 7.25 3.09
C GLY A 27 7.45 6.17 2.20
N MET A 28 7.48 4.92 2.66
CA MET A 28 7.90 3.78 1.85
C MET A 28 7.08 3.66 0.56
N VAL A 29 5.74 3.65 0.67
CA VAL A 29 4.86 3.52 -0.51
C VAL A 29 5.10 4.65 -1.51
N ARG A 30 5.21 5.89 -1.04
CA ARG A 30 5.50 7.04 -1.91
C ARG A 30 6.86 6.93 -2.58
N PHE A 31 7.88 6.46 -1.88
CA PHE A 31 9.21 6.22 -2.46
C PHE A 31 9.14 5.19 -3.58
N LEU A 32 8.47 4.05 -3.37
CA LEU A 32 8.33 3.02 -4.42
C LEU A 32 7.60 3.55 -5.66
N GLN A 33 6.56 4.37 -5.47
CA GLN A 33 5.82 5.02 -6.54
C GLN A 33 6.66 6.01 -7.38
N GLN A 34 7.84 6.44 -6.92
CA GLN A 34 8.74 7.27 -7.74
C GLN A 34 9.45 6.48 -8.82
N PHE A 35 9.61 5.17 -8.63
CA PHE A 35 10.38 4.29 -9.52
C PHE A 35 9.50 3.32 -10.30
N GLU A 36 8.26 3.12 -9.85
CA GLU A 36 7.27 2.31 -10.54
C GLU A 36 6.18 3.23 -11.12
N ALA A 37 5.84 3.05 -12.40
CA ALA A 37 4.77 3.83 -13.05
C ALA A 37 3.37 3.56 -12.45
N GLY A 38 3.27 2.64 -11.47
CA GLY A 38 2.01 2.01 -11.11
C GLY A 38 1.42 1.23 -12.28
N ALA A 39 0.42 0.40 -12.01
CA ALA A 39 -0.37 -0.24 -13.04
C ALA A 39 -1.84 -0.16 -12.66
N GLY A 40 -2.72 -0.23 -13.65
CA GLY A 40 -4.17 -0.15 -13.46
C GLY A 40 -4.72 1.27 -13.58
N ASN A 41 -6.04 1.37 -13.45
CA ASN A 41 -6.76 2.64 -13.50
C ASN A 41 -7.58 2.77 -12.23
N TYR A 42 -6.95 3.29 -11.17
CA TYR A 42 -7.60 3.44 -9.87
C TYR A 42 -8.92 4.19 -9.96
N THR A 43 -9.05 5.21 -10.82
CA THR A 43 -10.31 5.93 -10.99
C THR A 43 -11.44 5.00 -11.47
N LYS A 44 -11.17 4.16 -12.49
CA LYS A 44 -12.15 3.18 -12.98
C LYS A 44 -12.43 2.07 -11.98
N GLU A 45 -11.40 1.54 -11.35
CA GLU A 45 -11.50 0.44 -10.38
C GLU A 45 -12.22 0.88 -9.10
N ARG A 46 -11.91 2.08 -8.61
CA ARG A 46 -12.58 2.71 -7.46
C ARG A 46 -14.08 2.83 -7.69
N GLU A 47 -14.49 3.19 -8.90
CA GLU A 47 -15.91 3.27 -9.22
C GLU A 47 -16.59 1.90 -9.12
N HIS A 48 -15.95 0.82 -9.57
CA HIS A 48 -16.51 -0.52 -9.40
C HIS A 48 -16.72 -0.91 -7.93
N TRP A 49 -15.75 -0.62 -7.06
CA TRP A 49 -15.82 -1.01 -5.64
C TRP A 49 -16.70 -0.09 -4.80
N LEU A 50 -16.71 1.21 -5.08
CA LEU A 50 -17.36 2.22 -4.23
C LEU A 50 -18.70 2.71 -4.78
N LYS A 51 -19.15 2.22 -5.93
CA LYS A 51 -20.47 2.61 -6.48
C LYS A 51 -21.57 2.25 -5.50
N GLY A 52 -22.35 3.26 -5.11
CA GLY A 52 -23.48 3.12 -4.19
C GLY A 52 -23.11 3.14 -2.70
N LEU A 53 -21.82 3.24 -2.35
CA LEU A 53 -21.41 3.41 -0.96
C LEU A 53 -21.55 4.89 -0.54
N ASP A 54 -22.38 5.12 0.48
CA ASP A 54 -22.54 6.43 1.09
C ASP A 54 -21.59 6.61 2.29
N VAL A 55 -20.94 7.77 2.36
CA VAL A 55 -19.95 8.08 3.39
C VAL A 55 -20.57 8.05 4.79
N LYS A 56 -21.83 8.49 4.95
CA LYS A 56 -22.48 8.47 6.26
C LYS A 56 -22.72 7.05 6.74
N THR A 57 -23.10 6.15 5.84
CA THR A 57 -23.25 4.71 6.12
C THR A 57 -21.93 4.09 6.57
N ILE A 58 -20.84 4.33 5.84
CA ILE A 58 -19.50 3.84 6.20
C ILE A 58 -19.10 4.31 7.61
N ILE A 59 -19.29 5.60 7.92
CA ILE A 59 -18.94 6.15 9.24
C ILE A 59 -19.78 5.50 10.35
N LYS A 60 -21.05 5.21 10.09
CA LYS A 60 -21.93 4.53 11.06
C LYS A 60 -21.44 3.12 11.38
N GLU A 61 -21.02 2.37 10.37
CA GLU A 61 -20.48 1.00 10.54
C GLU A 61 -19.16 1.00 11.33
N ILE A 62 -18.23 1.89 11.00
CA ILE A 62 -16.95 2.04 11.74
C ILE A 62 -17.20 2.31 13.22
N LYS A 63 -18.17 3.18 13.55
CA LYS A 63 -18.53 3.48 14.93
C LYS A 63 -19.13 2.27 15.65
N ALA A 64 -19.92 1.45 14.94
CA ALA A 64 -20.52 0.24 15.51
C ALA A 64 -19.46 -0.84 15.81
N MET A 65 -18.43 -0.99 14.97
CA MET A 65 -17.33 -1.95 15.18
C MET A 65 -16.37 -1.60 16.32
N ARG A 66 -16.37 -0.33 16.76
CA ARG A 66 -15.51 0.16 17.85
C ARG A 66 -16.20 0.12 19.22
N LYS A 67 -17.46 -0.31 19.29
CA LYS A 67 -18.15 -0.65 20.54
C LYS A 67 -17.82 -2.08 20.94
#